data_AF-A0A511X6D7-F1
#
_entry.id   AF-A0A511X6D7-F1
#
_cell.length_a   1.000
_cell.length_b   1.000
_cell.length_c   1.000
_cell.angle_alpha   90.00
_cell.angle_beta   90.00
_cell.angle_gamma   90.00
#
_symmetry.space_group_name_H-M   'P 1'
#
loop_
_entity.id
_entity.type
_entity.pdbx_description
1 polymer ?
#
loop_
_entity_poly.entity_id
_entity_poly.type
_entity_poly.pdbx_seq_one_letter_code
_entity_poly.pdbx_strand_id
1 'polypeptide(L)'
;MRRSLFLPALALGLTVNVTHSMAAAPKQETSVVYTAPQTSGSWASMGLPAITVSANRAAGPASRLLVHLPDFLRKGGKADYALAPDGANAWKTSEDGRVVSFTLQSENSAVFKMEGATSSQHIELPVFRF
;
A
#
# COMPACT_ATOMS: atom_id res chain seq x y z
N MET A 1 -26.81 -25.92 -57.19
CA MET A 1 -27.78 -25.11 -57.96
C MET A 1 -28.59 -24.33 -56.93
N ARG A 2 -28.69 -22.99 -56.84
CA ARG A 2 -28.63 -21.82 -57.74
C ARG A 2 -27.88 -20.70 -56.94
N ARG A 3 -26.82 -20.03 -57.41
CA ARG A 3 -26.66 -18.94 -58.40
C ARG A 3 -27.44 -17.63 -58.14
N SER A 4 -26.65 -16.55 -58.08
CA SER A 4 -26.90 -15.13 -58.40
C SER A 4 -27.28 -14.20 -57.23
N LEU A 5 -26.41 -13.28 -56.79
CA LEU A 5 -25.92 -12.00 -57.38
C LEU A 5 -26.87 -10.83 -57.07
N PHE A 6 -26.37 -9.78 -56.40
CA PHE A 6 -26.33 -8.37 -56.85
C PHE A 6 -25.96 -7.41 -55.69
N LEU A 7 -24.82 -6.70 -55.86
CA LEU A 7 -24.46 -5.37 -55.31
C LEU A 7 -25.41 -4.28 -55.88
N PRO A 8 -25.28 -2.94 -55.61
CA PRO A 8 -24.58 -2.13 -54.57
C PRO A 8 -25.48 -0.96 -54.01
N ALA A 9 -24.84 0.07 -53.41
CA ALA A 9 -25.28 1.47 -53.27
C ALA A 9 -26.02 1.83 -51.96
N LEU A 10 -25.89 3.00 -51.34
CA LEU A 10 -25.10 4.21 -51.56
C LEU A 10 -25.06 4.96 -50.20
N ALA A 11 -24.04 5.81 -50.04
CA ALA A 11 -23.76 6.66 -48.89
C ALA A 11 -24.91 7.57 -48.41
N LEU A 12 -24.94 7.84 -47.10
CA LEU A 12 -25.11 9.20 -46.58
C LEU A 12 -24.28 9.37 -45.31
N GLY A 13 -23.19 10.12 -45.44
CA GLY A 13 -22.39 10.57 -44.32
C GLY A 13 -23.15 11.62 -43.53
N LEU A 14 -23.28 11.41 -42.23
CA LEU A 14 -23.64 12.43 -41.27
C LEU A 14 -22.40 12.68 -40.40
N THR A 15 -21.57 13.65 -40.78
CA THR A 15 -20.47 14.10 -39.92
C THR A 15 -21.06 15.01 -38.85
N VAL A 16 -21.44 14.42 -37.71
CA VAL A 16 -21.70 15.19 -36.50
C VAL A 16 -20.32 15.60 -35.96
N ASN A 17 -20.00 16.89 -36.06
CA ASN A 17 -18.87 17.48 -35.37
C ASN A 17 -19.15 17.41 -33.86
N VAL A 18 -18.81 16.29 -33.24
CA VAL A 18 -18.66 16.21 -31.79
C VAL A 18 -17.35 16.88 -31.48
N THR A 19 -17.43 18.11 -30.99
CA THR A 19 -16.34 18.75 -30.26
C THR A 19 -16.06 17.88 -29.04
N HIS A 20 -15.13 16.94 -29.19
CA HIS A 20 -14.55 16.25 -28.04
C HIS A 20 -13.79 17.31 -27.25
N SER A 21 -14.45 17.86 -26.21
CA SER A 21 -13.69 18.31 -25.06
C SER A 21 -12.90 17.09 -24.60
N MET A 22 -11.59 17.08 -24.88
CA MET A 22 -10.67 16.18 -24.20
C MET A 22 -10.76 16.53 -22.72
N ALA A 23 -11.69 15.89 -22.02
CA ALA A 23 -11.54 15.69 -20.59
C ALA A 23 -10.19 15.01 -20.43
N ALA A 24 -9.25 15.71 -19.80
CA ALA A 24 -7.97 15.14 -19.42
C ALA A 24 -8.27 13.81 -18.71
N ALA A 25 -7.84 12.71 -19.31
CA ALA A 25 -7.93 11.41 -18.66
C ALA A 25 -7.29 11.57 -17.28
N PRO A 26 -7.95 11.14 -16.19
CA PRO A 26 -7.32 11.17 -14.89
C PRO A 26 -6.00 10.43 -15.03
N LYS A 27 -4.90 11.11 -14.69
CA LYS A 27 -3.59 10.47 -14.55
C LYS A 27 -3.83 9.31 -13.60
N GLN A 28 -3.87 8.09 -14.13
CA GLN A 28 -3.81 6.90 -13.32
C GLN A 28 -2.44 6.97 -12.66
N GLU A 29 -2.39 7.46 -11.42
CA GLU A 29 -1.22 7.30 -10.59
C GLU A 29 -1.04 5.80 -10.46
N THR A 30 -0.07 5.25 -11.20
CA THR A 30 0.38 3.89 -10.99
C THR A 30 0.94 3.84 -9.58
N SER A 31 0.08 3.52 -8.60
CA SER A 31 0.52 3.32 -7.23
C SER A 31 1.45 2.12 -7.24
N VAL A 32 2.74 2.38 -7.02
CA VAL A 32 3.75 1.32 -6.90
C VAL A 32 3.35 0.46 -5.71
N VAL A 33 3.15 -0.83 -5.94
CA VAL A 33 2.84 -1.81 -4.90
C VAL A 33 4.14 -2.44 -4.44
N TYR A 34 4.47 -2.28 -3.15
CA TYR A 34 5.68 -2.83 -2.56
C TYR A 34 5.38 -4.17 -1.89
N THR A 35 6.21 -5.17 -2.17
CA THR A 35 6.13 -6.47 -1.49
C THR A 35 6.72 -6.38 -0.07
N ALA A 36 6.29 -7.26 0.84
CA ALA A 36 6.86 -7.31 2.19
C ALA A 36 8.41 -7.48 2.20
N PRO A 37 9.02 -8.32 1.34
CA PRO A 37 10.48 -8.40 1.25
C PRO A 37 11.13 -7.08 0.86
N GLN A 38 10.56 -6.35 -0.10
CA GLN A 38 11.05 -5.02 -0.49
C GLN A 38 10.91 -3.99 0.62
N THR A 39 10.09 -4.25 1.64
CA THR A 39 9.81 -3.36 2.79
C THR A 39 10.80 -3.58 3.95
N SER A 40 11.52 -4.70 3.96
CA SER A 40 12.43 -5.10 5.04
C SER A 40 13.61 -4.13 5.18
N GLY A 41 14.08 -3.95 6.42
CA GLY A 41 15.20 -3.07 6.76
C GLY A 41 15.05 -2.38 8.12
N SER A 42 16.00 -1.53 8.43
CA SER A 42 15.94 -0.65 9.61
C SER A 42 15.27 0.67 9.24
N TRP A 43 14.35 1.11 10.09
CA TRP A 43 13.57 2.33 9.89
C TRP A 43 13.61 3.19 11.14
N ALA A 44 13.87 4.49 11.05
CA ALA A 44 13.72 5.38 12.20
C ALA A 44 13.13 6.73 11.87
N SER A 45 12.56 7.33 12.92
CA SER A 45 12.30 8.75 12.99
C SER A 45 13.56 9.48 13.45
N MET A 46 13.70 10.75 13.09
CA MET A 46 14.82 11.59 13.52
C MET A 46 14.98 11.58 15.05
N GLY A 47 16.20 11.31 15.52
CA GLY A 47 16.55 11.35 16.94
C GLY A 47 16.01 10.18 17.77
N LEU A 48 15.39 9.17 17.15
CA LEU A 48 14.88 7.99 17.84
C LEU A 48 15.61 6.71 17.36
N PRO A 49 15.76 5.70 18.23
CA PRO A 49 16.22 4.38 17.81
C PRO A 49 15.33 3.76 16.72
N ALA A 50 15.94 2.97 15.85
CA ALA A 50 15.24 2.34 14.74
C ALA A 50 14.32 1.19 15.17
N ILE A 51 13.21 1.03 14.46
CA ILE A 51 12.45 -0.22 14.38
C ILE A 51 13.10 -1.11 13.31
N THR A 52 13.09 -2.42 13.52
CA THR A 52 13.54 -3.38 12.50
C THR A 52 12.34 -4.03 11.86
N VAL A 53 12.32 -4.05 10.53
CA VAL A 53 11.25 -4.61 9.72
C VAL A 53 11.80 -5.77 8.91
N SER A 54 11.13 -6.91 8.94
CA SER A 54 11.50 -8.08 8.14
C SER A 54 10.27 -8.74 7.54
N ALA A 55 10.41 -9.38 6.38
CA ALA A 55 9.35 -10.21 5.81
C ALA A 55 9.41 -11.61 6.41
N ASN A 56 8.25 -12.20 6.70
CA ASN A 56 8.21 -13.64 6.95
C ASN A 56 8.57 -14.42 5.67
N ARG A 57 8.93 -15.71 5.82
CA ARG A 57 9.30 -16.58 4.68
C ARG A 57 8.11 -16.92 3.77
N ALA A 58 6.89 -16.52 4.11
CA ALA A 58 5.72 -16.77 3.29
C ALA A 58 5.69 -15.80 2.10
N ALA A 59 5.68 -16.33 0.87
CA ALA A 59 5.48 -15.54 -0.33
C ALA A 59 3.97 -15.38 -0.64
N GLY A 60 3.57 -14.27 -1.26
CA GLY A 60 2.20 -14.05 -1.73
C GLY A 60 1.25 -13.45 -0.69
N PRO A 61 -0.08 -13.65 -0.80
CA PRO A 61 -1.10 -12.98 0.03
C PRO A 61 -0.98 -13.22 1.54
N ALA A 62 -0.25 -14.26 1.94
CA ALA A 62 0.05 -14.58 3.34
C ALA A 62 1.37 -13.94 3.86
N SER A 63 2.05 -13.13 3.03
CA SER A 63 3.26 -12.44 3.44
C SER A 63 2.94 -11.47 4.57
N ARG A 64 3.67 -11.59 5.68
CA ARG A 64 3.55 -10.73 6.85
C ARG A 64 4.81 -9.90 7.00
N LEU A 65 4.62 -8.70 7.53
CA LEU A 65 5.68 -7.85 7.99
C LEU A 65 5.92 -8.15 9.48
N LEU A 66 7.12 -8.58 9.84
CA LEU A 66 7.55 -8.73 11.22
C LEU A 66 8.25 -7.45 11.65
N VAL A 67 7.69 -6.77 12.64
CA VAL A 67 8.22 -5.51 13.18
C VAL A 67 8.77 -5.78 14.57
N HIS A 68 10.05 -5.48 14.76
CA HIS A 68 10.73 -5.49 16.04
C HIS A 68 10.93 -4.07 16.55
N LEU A 69 10.48 -3.82 17.77
CA LEU A 69 10.49 -2.51 18.40
C LEU A 69 11.68 -2.32 19.34
N PRO A 70 12.32 -1.14 19.31
CA PRO A 70 13.29 -0.73 20.31
C PRO A 70 12.62 -0.47 21.66
N ASP A 71 13.42 -0.50 22.73
CA ASP A 71 12.92 -0.51 24.11
C ASP A 71 11.97 0.64 24.47
N PHE A 72 12.19 1.83 23.93
CA PHE A 72 11.33 2.99 24.20
C PHE A 72 9.89 2.82 23.67
N LEU A 73 9.68 1.93 22.69
CA LEU A 73 8.36 1.63 22.11
C LEU A 73 7.73 0.34 22.67
N ARG A 74 8.45 -0.43 23.50
CA ARG A 74 7.95 -1.67 24.13
C ARG A 74 7.01 -1.37 25.29
N LYS A 75 5.93 -0.63 25.06
CA LYS A 75 4.91 -0.41 26.09
C LYS A 75 4.25 -1.75 26.43
N GLY A 76 4.48 -2.26 27.63
CA GLY A 76 3.96 -3.55 28.09
C GLY A 76 4.78 -4.78 27.65
N GLY A 77 6.06 -4.63 27.35
CA GLY A 77 7.03 -5.74 27.28
C GLY A 77 7.16 -6.45 25.92
N LYS A 78 6.16 -6.36 25.05
CA LYS A 78 6.18 -6.96 23.71
C LYS A 78 7.01 -6.12 22.73
N ALA A 79 8.00 -6.76 22.11
CA ALA A 79 8.86 -6.14 21.10
C ALA A 79 8.43 -6.48 19.67
N ASP A 80 7.84 -7.66 19.47
CA ASP A 80 7.63 -8.22 18.13
C ASP A 80 6.16 -8.23 17.74
N TYR A 81 5.86 -7.77 16.52
CA TYR A 81 4.54 -7.77 15.94
C TYR A 81 4.57 -8.38 14.54
N ALA A 82 3.61 -9.25 14.24
CA ALA A 82 3.40 -9.79 12.90
C ALA A 82 2.20 -9.10 12.26
N LEU A 83 2.45 -8.22 11.30
CA LEU A 83 1.46 -7.39 10.62
C LEU A 83 1.03 -8.08 9.32
N ALA A 84 -0.27 -8.23 9.12
CA ALA A 84 -0.86 -8.75 7.89
C ALA A 84 -1.09 -7.61 6.89
N PRO A 85 -1.16 -7.89 5.58
CA PRO A 85 -1.49 -6.87 4.59
C PRO A 85 -2.88 -6.25 4.85
N ASP A 86 -2.97 -4.91 4.80
CA ASP A 86 -4.18 -4.09 5.02
C ASP A 86 -4.40 -3.10 3.85
N GLY A 87 -3.78 -3.36 2.70
CA GLY A 87 -3.80 -2.50 1.52
C GLY A 87 -2.58 -2.73 0.64
N ALA A 88 -2.44 -1.94 -0.42
CA ALA A 88 -1.33 -2.07 -1.38
C ALA A 88 0.06 -1.94 -0.73
N ASN A 89 0.18 -1.03 0.24
CA ASN A 89 1.44 -0.62 0.87
C ASN A 89 1.29 -0.47 2.39
N ALA A 90 0.32 -1.18 2.96
CA ALA A 90 -0.04 -1.07 4.36
C ALA A 90 -0.10 -2.46 4.99
N TRP A 91 0.43 -2.56 6.20
CA TRP A 91 0.34 -3.74 7.04
C TRP A 91 -0.17 -3.36 8.41
N LYS A 92 -0.97 -4.23 9.01
CA LYS A 92 -1.61 -3.99 10.31
C LYS A 92 -1.78 -5.27 11.11
N THR A 93 -1.77 -5.13 12.42
CA THR A 93 -2.26 -6.14 13.36
C THR A 93 -3.07 -5.49 14.46
N SER A 94 -3.96 -6.25 15.08
CA SER A 94 -4.67 -5.89 16.29
C SER A 94 -4.52 -7.03 17.29
N GLU A 95 -3.84 -6.80 18.40
CA GLU A 95 -3.54 -7.81 19.41
C GLU A 95 -3.42 -7.15 20.79
N ASP A 96 -3.88 -7.84 21.84
CA ASP A 96 -3.82 -7.35 23.23
C ASP A 96 -4.42 -5.94 23.43
N GLY A 97 -5.48 -5.61 22.68
CA GLY A 97 -6.11 -4.28 22.70
C GLY A 97 -5.26 -3.17 22.10
N ARG A 98 -4.24 -3.51 21.30
CA ARG A 98 -3.38 -2.58 20.57
C ARG A 98 -3.50 -2.78 19.08
N VAL A 99 -3.54 -1.68 18.35
CA VAL A 99 -3.43 -1.65 16.89
C VAL A 99 -2.03 -1.20 16.53
N VAL A 100 -1.32 -2.01 15.74
CA VAL A 100 -0.01 -1.65 15.19
C VAL A 100 -0.09 -1.65 13.69
N SER A 101 0.34 -0.57 13.05
CA SER A 101 0.36 -0.47 11.59
C SER A 101 1.67 0.12 11.07
N PHE A 102 1.97 -0.27 9.84
CA PHE A 102 3.10 0.22 9.08
C PHE A 102 2.63 0.50 7.66
N THR A 103 2.74 1.75 7.22
CA THR A 103 2.28 2.18 5.89
C THR A 103 3.44 2.83 5.15
N LEU A 104 3.84 2.23 4.02
CA LEU A 104 4.81 2.84 3.11
C LEU A 104 4.18 4.01 2.37
N GLN A 105 4.87 5.15 2.38
CA GLN A 105 4.52 6.32 1.57
C GLN A 105 5.39 6.40 0.31
N SER A 106 6.63 5.93 0.39
CA SER A 106 7.55 5.77 -0.73
C SER A 106 8.50 4.61 -0.44
N GLU A 107 9.46 4.37 -1.33
CA GLU A 107 10.50 3.37 -1.10
C GLU A 107 11.30 3.63 0.19
N ASN A 108 11.52 4.90 0.57
CA ASN A 108 12.39 5.26 1.69
C ASN A 108 11.66 5.97 2.84
N SER A 109 10.33 6.10 2.77
CA SER A 109 9.51 6.73 3.81
C SER A 109 8.28 5.91 4.14
N ALA A 110 7.96 5.83 5.43
CA ALA A 110 6.79 5.16 5.95
C ALA A 110 6.24 5.87 7.19
N VAL A 111 5.05 5.47 7.60
CA VAL A 111 4.47 5.86 8.88
C VAL A 111 4.26 4.60 9.71
N PHE A 112 4.86 4.58 10.89
CA PHE A 112 4.62 3.57 11.91
C PHE A 112 3.61 4.12 12.92
N LYS A 113 2.53 3.40 13.19
CA LYS A 113 1.55 3.77 14.21
C LYS A 113 1.35 2.65 15.22
N MET A 114 1.18 3.05 16.46
CA MET A 114 0.74 2.19 17.55
C MET A 114 -0.35 2.90 18.35
N GLU A 115 -1.48 2.24 18.50
CA GLU A 115 -2.63 2.73 19.25
C GLU A 115 -2.97 1.70 20.33
N GLY A 116 -3.05 2.13 21.59
CA GLY A 116 -3.52 1.31 22.70
C GLY A 116 -5.02 1.50 22.98
N ALA A 117 -5.50 0.84 24.02
CA ALA A 117 -6.91 0.86 24.40
C ALA A 117 -7.42 2.25 24.84
N THR A 118 -6.52 3.15 25.26
CA THR A 118 -6.84 4.54 25.61
C THR A 118 -6.25 5.50 24.58
N SER A 119 -6.92 6.62 24.34
CA SER A 119 -6.46 7.67 23.40
C SER A 119 -5.09 8.28 23.78
N SER A 120 -4.69 8.18 25.05
CA SER A 120 -3.36 8.56 25.55
C SER A 120 -2.24 7.58 25.18
N GLN A 121 -2.55 6.42 24.62
CA GLN A 121 -1.60 5.41 24.16
C GLN A 121 -1.47 5.41 22.64
N HIS A 122 -1.41 6.59 22.03
CA HIS A 122 -1.21 6.75 20.59
C HIS A 122 0.21 7.22 20.30
N ILE A 123 0.86 6.56 19.35
CA ILE A 123 2.17 6.90 18.82
C ILE A 123 2.05 6.86 17.30
N GLU A 124 2.44 7.94 16.64
CA GLU A 124 2.59 8.01 15.19
C GLU A 124 3.97 8.57 14.89
N LEU A 125 4.77 7.80 14.16
CA LEU A 125 6.14 8.13 13.82
C LEU A 125 6.32 8.11 12.30
N PRO A 126 6.70 9.24 11.67
CA PRO A 126 7.28 9.18 10.34
C PRO A 126 8.65 8.49 10.46
N VAL A 127 8.87 7.45 9.68
CA VAL A 127 10.12 6.69 9.69
C VAL A 127 10.71 6.63 8.29
N PHE A 128 12.04 6.63 8.25
CA PHE A 128 12.82 6.63 7.02
C PHE A 128 13.82 5.49 7.04
N ARG A 129 14.18 5.00 5.85
CA ARG A 129 15.28 4.05 5.69
C ARG A 129 16.61 4.73 5.94
N PHE A 130 17.54 3.95 6.50
CA PHE A 130 18.96 4.26 6.51
C PHE A 130 19.69 3.53 5.40
#